data_AF-A0A3E1NP23-F1
#
_entry.id   AF-A0A3E1NP23-F1
#
_cell.length_a   1.000
_cell.length_b   1.000
_cell.length_c   1.000
_cell.angle_alpha   90.00
_cell.angle_beta   90.00
_cell.angle_gamma   90.00
#
_symmetry.space_group_name_H-M   'P 1'
#
loop_
_entity.id
_entity.type
_entity.pdbx_description
1 polymer ?
#
loop_
_entity_poly.entity_id
_entity_poly.type
_entity_poly.pdbx_seq_one_letter_code
_entity_poly.pdbx_strand_id
1 'polypeptide(L)'
;MKNANHYFGCSNGSENFYRHNIAKTVYTDGVKQMAEDCEAYWLIDLIISHQVNDRVKKEPFQVWDLKREQDNKFSILCTDGNHNKVTSQEISFSDFPYDLATIWLVDGCLMLPKEY
;
A
#
# COMPACT_ATOMS: atom_id res chain seq x y z
N MET A 1 -4.97 3.76 17.92
CA MET A 1 -4.26 3.75 16.64
C MET A 1 -5.19 4.32 15.57
N LYS A 2 -4.76 5.35 14.83
CA LYS A 2 -5.52 5.94 13.72
C LYS A 2 -5.22 5.17 12.44
N ASN A 3 -6.27 4.68 11.75
CA ASN A 3 -6.13 3.96 10.49
C ASN A 3 -6.46 4.88 9.31
N ALA A 4 -5.54 5.01 8.34
CA ALA A 4 -5.71 5.80 7.14
C ALA A 4 -6.93 5.36 6.31
N ASN A 5 -7.23 4.06 6.27
CA ASN A 5 -8.36 3.48 5.53
C ASN A 5 -9.75 3.94 6.01
N HIS A 6 -9.83 4.57 7.19
CA HIS A 6 -11.07 5.20 7.64
C HIS A 6 -11.33 6.55 6.96
N TYR A 7 -10.28 7.22 6.49
CA TYR A 7 -10.31 8.58 5.93
C TYR A 7 -10.22 8.60 4.40
N PHE A 8 -9.66 7.56 3.78
CA PHE A 8 -9.51 7.44 2.33
C PHE A 8 -10.39 6.32 1.73
N GLY A 9 -10.69 6.40 0.44
CA GLY A 9 -11.47 5.38 -0.30
C GLY A 9 -13.00 5.56 -0.21
N CYS A 10 -13.49 6.80 -0.14
CA CYS A 10 -14.93 7.10 -0.08
C CYS A 10 -15.60 7.22 -1.47
N SER A 11 -14.81 7.19 -2.54
CA SER A 11 -15.31 7.22 -3.92
C SER A 11 -15.78 5.82 -4.32
N ASN A 12 -17.06 5.66 -4.68
CA ASN A 12 -17.66 4.41 -5.16
C ASN A 12 -17.11 3.98 -6.53
N GLY A 13 -15.87 3.48 -6.54
CA GLY A 13 -15.13 3.10 -7.74
C GLY A 13 -14.09 4.14 -8.13
N SER A 14 -12.96 3.66 -8.65
CA SER A 14 -11.91 4.50 -9.21
C SER A 14 -12.25 4.84 -10.65
N GLU A 15 -12.39 6.12 -10.94
CA GLU A 15 -12.70 6.60 -12.29
C GLU A 15 -11.41 6.79 -13.11
N ASN A 16 -10.24 6.86 -12.45
CA ASN A 16 -8.95 7.04 -13.09
C ASN A 16 -7.89 6.04 -12.61
N PHE A 17 -7.12 5.49 -13.55
CA PHE A 17 -5.95 4.66 -13.26
C PHE A 17 -4.68 5.45 -13.55
N TYR A 18 -3.85 5.67 -12.52
CA TYR A 18 -2.59 6.37 -12.67
C TYR A 18 -1.45 5.39 -12.85
N ARG A 19 -0.65 5.56 -13.90
CA ARG A 19 0.45 4.66 -14.23
C ARG A 19 1.75 5.16 -13.61
N HIS A 20 2.42 4.30 -12.84
CA HIS A 20 3.78 4.59 -12.40
C HIS A 20 4.75 4.40 -13.57
N ASN A 21 5.68 5.34 -13.82
CA ASN A 21 6.56 5.25 -15.00
C ASN A 21 7.60 4.13 -14.93
N ILE A 22 7.90 3.62 -13.72
CA ILE A 22 8.99 2.66 -13.47
C ILE A 22 8.48 1.21 -13.47
N ALA A 23 7.19 0.99 -13.19
CA ALA A 23 6.56 -0.33 -13.17
C ALA A 23 5.22 -0.26 -13.91
N LYS A 24 4.77 -1.36 -14.55
CA LYS A 24 3.40 -1.45 -15.12
C LYS A 24 2.29 -1.42 -14.05
N THR A 25 2.57 -0.89 -12.87
CA THR A 25 1.66 -0.80 -11.75
C THR A 25 0.79 0.43 -11.92
N VAL A 26 -0.52 0.24 -11.84
CA VAL A 26 -1.51 1.31 -11.78
C VAL A 26 -2.01 1.47 -10.34
N TYR A 27 -2.49 2.65 -9.96
CA TYR A 27 -3.11 2.84 -8.65
C TYR A 27 -4.40 3.66 -8.75
N THR A 28 -5.30 3.41 -7.80
CA THR A 28 -6.62 4.03 -7.70
C THR A 28 -6.57 5.48 -7.21
N ASP A 29 -7.68 6.19 -7.41
CA ASP A 29 -7.89 7.53 -6.86
C ASP A 29 -7.71 7.55 -5.33
N GLY A 30 -8.20 6.55 -4.59
CA GLY A 30 -8.03 6.48 -3.15
C GLY A 30 -6.57 6.35 -2.70
N VAL A 31 -5.79 5.51 -3.38
CA VAL A 31 -4.34 5.38 -3.11
C VAL A 31 -3.60 6.67 -3.46
N LYS A 32 -3.95 7.30 -4.58
CA LYS A 32 -3.37 8.59 -4.97
C LYS A 32 -3.65 9.66 -3.92
N GLN A 33 -4.91 9.81 -3.52
CA GLN A 33 -5.32 10.81 -2.53
C GLN A 33 -4.59 10.60 -1.20
N MET A 34 -4.48 9.34 -0.74
CA MET A 34 -3.71 9.04 0.46
C MET A 34 -2.24 9.41 0.31
N ALA A 35 -1.62 9.12 -0.84
CA ALA A 35 -0.23 9.48 -1.10
C ALA A 35 0.00 10.99 -1.17
N GLU A 36 -0.96 11.76 -1.73
CA GLU A 36 -0.91 13.22 -1.77
C GLU A 36 -1.12 13.84 -0.39
N ASP A 37 -2.20 13.48 0.31
CA ASP A 37 -2.58 14.08 1.60
C ASP A 37 -1.63 13.67 2.75
N CYS A 38 -0.97 12.52 2.63
CA CYS A 38 -0.03 12.01 3.63
C CYS A 38 1.43 12.13 3.21
N GLU A 39 1.73 12.73 2.05
CA GLU A 39 3.06 12.79 1.43
C GLU A 39 3.74 11.40 1.35
N ALA A 40 2.93 10.36 1.17
CA ALA A 40 3.30 8.95 1.34
C ALA A 40 3.62 8.23 0.01
N TYR A 41 4.09 8.95 -1.01
CA TYR A 41 4.51 8.34 -2.28
C TYR A 41 5.60 7.28 -2.10
N TRP A 42 6.43 7.43 -1.07
CA TRP A 42 7.43 6.44 -0.67
C TRP A 42 6.82 5.06 -0.38
N LEU A 43 5.56 4.98 0.07
CA LEU A 43 4.88 3.72 0.35
C LEU A 43 4.54 2.99 -0.96
N ILE A 44 4.12 3.72 -1.98
CA ILE A 44 3.89 3.19 -3.33
C ILE A 44 5.21 2.68 -3.91
N ASP A 45 6.28 3.50 -3.82
CA ASP A 45 7.61 3.11 -4.29
C ASP A 45 8.14 1.88 -3.56
N LEU A 46 7.92 1.78 -2.24
CA LEU A 46 8.29 0.63 -1.44
C LEU A 46 7.59 -0.64 -1.94
N ILE A 47 6.27 -0.60 -2.16
CA ILE A 47 5.52 -1.76 -2.67
C ILE A 47 6.01 -2.16 -4.06
N ILE A 48 6.25 -1.18 -4.93
CA ILE A 48 6.77 -1.41 -6.29
C ILE A 48 8.17 -2.03 -6.25
N SER A 49 9.05 -1.57 -5.36
CA SER A 49 10.40 -2.11 -5.23
C SER A 49 10.41 -3.59 -4.86
N HIS A 50 9.42 -4.05 -4.09
CA HIS A 50 9.26 -5.46 -3.74
C HIS A 50 8.80 -6.33 -4.91
N GLN A 51 8.20 -5.75 -5.96
CA GLN A 51 7.80 -6.49 -7.17
C GLN A 51 9.01 -6.94 -8.01
N VAL A 52 10.23 -6.50 -7.68
CA VAL A 52 11.47 -7.07 -8.25
C VAL A 52 11.71 -8.50 -7.74
N ASN A 53 11.17 -8.86 -6.58
CA ASN A 53 11.27 -10.21 -6.03
C ASN A 53 10.18 -11.10 -6.64
N ASP A 54 10.61 -12.13 -7.39
CA ASP A 54 9.71 -13.10 -8.02
C ASP A 54 8.76 -13.79 -7.04
N ARG A 55 9.14 -13.96 -5.77
CA ARG A 55 8.25 -14.55 -4.77
C ARG A 55 7.06 -13.65 -4.44
N VAL A 56 7.29 -12.34 -4.39
CA VAL A 56 6.23 -11.36 -4.13
C VAL A 56 5.38 -11.19 -5.38
N LYS A 57 6.03 -10.97 -6.52
CA LYS A 57 5.36 -10.71 -7.81
C LYS A 57 4.46 -11.84 -8.30
N LYS A 58 4.74 -13.09 -7.91
CA LYS A 58 3.92 -14.26 -8.27
C LYS A 58 2.57 -14.28 -7.57
N GLU A 59 2.43 -13.57 -6.45
CA GLU A 59 1.18 -13.52 -5.72
C GLU A 59 0.19 -12.59 -6.44
N PRO A 60 -0.96 -13.12 -6.92
CA PRO A 60 -1.94 -12.35 -7.68
C PRO A 60 -2.68 -11.33 -6.81
N PHE A 61 -2.76 -11.61 -5.51
CA PHE A 61 -3.38 -10.76 -4.50
C PHE A 61 -2.38 -10.55 -3.36
N GLN A 62 -2.02 -9.30 -3.11
CA GLN A 62 -1.10 -8.93 -2.04
C GLN A 62 -1.74 -7.91 -1.13
N VAL A 63 -1.69 -8.17 0.18
CA VAL A 63 -2.15 -7.23 1.22
C VAL A 63 -0.94 -6.65 1.91
N TRP A 64 -0.76 -5.34 1.80
CA TRP A 64 0.31 -4.57 2.40
C TRP A 64 -0.21 -3.82 3.61
N ASP A 65 0.10 -4.31 4.81
CA ASP A 65 -0.27 -3.71 6.08
C ASP A 65 0.91 -2.93 6.65
N LEU A 66 0.80 -1.61 6.66
CA LEU A 66 1.70 -0.69 7.34
C LEU A 66 1.21 -0.47 8.77
N LYS A 67 2.13 -0.59 9.73
CA LYS A 67 1.86 -0.40 11.15
C LYS A 67 2.94 0.41 11.82
N ARG A 68 2.56 1.43 12.58
CA ARG A 68 3.46 2.18 13.48
C ARG A 68 3.77 1.31 14.68
N GLU A 69 5.05 1.05 14.90
CA GLU A 69 5.54 0.31 16.07
C GLU A 69 5.76 1.27 17.24
N GLN A 70 6.54 2.33 17.02
CA GLN A 70 6.84 3.32 18.05
C GLN A 70 7.32 4.63 17.42
N ASP A 71 6.80 5.77 17.90
CA ASP A 71 7.13 7.11 17.39
C ASP A 71 7.07 7.15 15.86
N ASN A 72 8.20 7.33 15.18
CA ASN A 72 8.27 7.39 13.71
C ASN A 72 8.75 6.08 13.08
N LYS A 73 8.80 4.98 13.83
CA LYS A 73 9.17 3.65 13.33
C LYS A 73 7.93 2.89 12.89
N PHE A 74 8.02 2.28 11.71
CA PHE A 74 6.95 1.48 11.14
C PHE A 74 7.45 0.10 10.74
N SER A 75 6.54 -0.84 10.67
CA SER A 75 6.72 -2.13 10.03
C SER A 75 5.71 -2.25 8.90
N ILE A 76 6.10 -2.86 7.79
CA ILE A 76 5.18 -3.21 6.71
C ILE A 76 5.23 -4.71 6.47
N LEU A 77 4.05 -5.32 6.42
CA LEU A 77 3.86 -6.75 6.21
C LEU A 77 3.11 -6.97 4.90
N CYS A 78 3.62 -7.85 4.05
CA CYS A 78 2.93 -8.32 2.86
C CYS A 78 2.40 -9.74 3.10
N THR A 79 1.11 -9.96 2.82
CA THR A 79 0.48 -11.29 2.80
C THR A 79 -0.19 -11.58 1.46
N ASP A 80 -0.46 -12.85 1.17
CA ASP A 80 -1.08 -13.34 -0.08
C ASP A 80 -2.62 -13.28 -0.10
N GLY A 81 -3.24 -12.63 0.90
CA GLY A 81 -4.70 -12.63 1.09
C GLY A 81 -5.25 -13.87 1.83
N ASN A 82 -4.47 -14.95 1.98
CA ASN A 82 -4.80 -16.12 2.80
C ASN A 82 -4.07 -16.12 4.14
N HIS A 83 -3.65 -14.93 4.60
CA HIS A 83 -2.82 -14.73 5.79
C HIS A 83 -1.45 -15.41 5.76
N ASN A 84 -0.97 -15.88 4.59
CA ASN A 84 0.40 -16.36 4.49
C ASN A 84 1.34 -15.17 4.33
N LYS A 85 2.35 -15.10 5.20
CA LYS A 85 3.37 -14.06 5.13
C LYS A 85 4.24 -14.26 3.89
N VAL A 86 4.26 -13.27 3.02
CA VAL A 86 5.08 -13.25 1.80
C VAL A 86 6.41 -12.55 2.08
N THR A 87 6.35 -11.33 2.63
CA THR A 87 7.54 -10.56 3.01
C THR A 87 7.20 -9.56 4.13
N SER A 88 8.22 -9.01 4.78
CA SER A 88 8.06 -7.89 5.71
C SER A 88 9.30 -7.01 5.68
N GLN A 89 9.12 -5.72 5.89
CA GLN A 89 10.20 -4.75 5.99
C GLN A 89 9.98 -3.83 7.19
N GLU A 90 11.06 -3.51 7.90
CA GLU A 90 11.07 -2.48 8.93
C GLU A 90 11.45 -1.13 8.32
N ILE A 91 10.79 -0.08 8.77
CA ILE A 91 10.97 1.30 8.34
C ILE A 91 11.48 2.07 9.56
N SER A 92 12.77 2.40 9.52
CA SER A 92 13.46 3.06 10.63
C SER A 92 12.91 4.44 10.96
N PHE A 93 12.33 5.12 9.96
CA PHE A 93 11.74 6.44 10.12
C PHE A 93 10.73 6.73 9.00
N SER A 94 9.55 7.22 9.35
CA SER A 94 8.58 7.85 8.45
C SER A 94 7.76 8.90 9.20
N ASP A 95 7.41 9.96 8.50
CA ASP A 95 6.52 11.06 8.90
C ASP A 95 5.04 10.78 8.60
N PHE A 96 4.70 9.56 8.18
CA PHE A 96 3.33 9.18 7.88
C PHE A 96 2.39 9.54 9.04
N PRO A 97 1.27 10.27 8.79
CA PRO A 97 0.47 10.87 9.87
C PRO A 97 -0.43 9.87 10.61
N TYR A 98 -0.66 8.68 10.06
CA TYR A 98 -1.52 7.64 10.64
C TYR A 98 -0.69 6.51 11.27
N ASP A 99 -1.34 5.68 12.09
CA ASP A 99 -0.68 4.54 12.75
C ASP A 99 -0.81 3.24 11.94
N LEU A 100 -1.84 3.15 11.11
CA LEU A 100 -2.14 1.97 10.31
C LEU A 100 -2.54 2.40 8.90
N ALA A 101 -2.12 1.64 7.89
CA ALA A 101 -2.63 1.75 6.53
C ALA A 101 -2.57 0.38 5.85
N THR A 102 -3.61 0.03 5.11
CA THR A 102 -3.67 -1.20 4.32
C THR A 102 -3.85 -0.84 2.85
N ILE A 103 -2.97 -1.33 1.99
CA ILE A 103 -3.06 -1.21 0.53
C ILE A 103 -3.08 -2.62 -0.07
N TRP A 104 -3.92 -2.84 -1.06
CA TRP A 104 -3.94 -4.09 -1.82
C TRP A 104 -3.28 -3.89 -3.16
N LEU A 105 -2.47 -4.86 -3.59
CA LEU A 105 -2.00 -4.97 -4.98
C LEU A 105 -2.68 -6.19 -5.60
N VAL A 106 -3.58 -5.96 -6.55
CA VAL A 106 -4.35 -7.00 -7.23
C VAL A 106 -4.14 -6.85 -8.73
N ASP A 107 -3.63 -7.89 -9.38
CA ASP A 107 -3.37 -7.91 -10.83
C ASP A 107 -2.59 -6.68 -11.37
N GLY A 108 -1.69 -6.13 -10.55
CA GLY A 108 -0.90 -4.94 -10.90
C GLY A 108 -1.59 -3.61 -10.64
N CYS A 109 -2.75 -3.61 -9.97
CA CYS A 109 -3.45 -2.41 -9.52
C CYS A 109 -3.36 -2.25 -7.99
N LEU A 110 -2.81 -1.13 -7.52
CA LEU A 110 -2.81 -0.74 -6.12
C LEU A 110 -4.12 -0.04 -5.78
N MET A 111 -4.80 -0.52 -4.75
CA MET A 111 -6.10 -0.01 -4.33
C MET A 111 -6.26 -0.07 -2.82
N LEU A 112 -7.17 0.74 -2.26
CA LEU A 112 -7.57 0.60 -0.88
C LEU A 112 -8.61 -0.53 -0.74
N PRO A 113 -8.66 -1.25 0.41
CA PRO A 113 -9.66 -2.28 0.71
C PRO A 113 -11.12 -1.90 0.49
N LYS A 114 -11.45 -0.59 0.51
CA LYS A 114 -12.81 -0.09 0.28
C LYS A 114 -13.15 0.10 -1.21
N GLU A 115 -12.16 0.01 -2.09
CA GLU A 115 -12.30 0.21 -3.54
C GLU A 115 -12.37 -1.11 -4.33
N TYR A 116 -12.26 -2.26 -3.65
CA TYR A 116 -12.39 -3.62 -4.19
C TYR A 116 -13.76 -4.21 -3.86
#